data_AF-A0A0J1BC37-F1
#
_entry.id   AF-A0A0J1BC37-F1
#
_cell.length_a   1.000
_cell.length_b   1.000
_cell.length_c   1.000
_cell.angle_alpha   90.00
_cell.angle_beta   90.00
_cell.angle_gamma   90.00
#
_symmetry.space_group_name_H-M   'P 1'
#
loop_
_entity.id
_entity.type
_entity.pdbx_description
1 polymer ?
#
loop_
_entity_poly.entity_id
_entity_poly.type
_entity_poly.pdbx_seq_one_letter_code
_entity_poly.pdbx_strand_id
1 'polypeptide(L)'
;MQHDQNSENKLVRINMTETKKKQILKPEHVVRNGAVAASIWKRQAPSGFEYFDYSISRSWKSKGTGREAYSPNFFARCKDDLLNTIEAATQWIDEQSDEPSKVDAKSAEANHQLY
;
A
#
# COMPACT_ATOMS: atom_id res chain seq x y z
N MET A 1 -1.27 -66.41 15.28
CA MET A 1 -0.39 -65.96 14.18
C MET A 1 -0.43 -64.45 14.17
N GLN A 2 0.74 -63.86 14.44
CA GLN A 2 1.22 -62.50 14.13
C GLN A 2 0.31 -61.31 14.50
N HIS A 3 0.66 -60.67 15.62
CA HIS A 3 0.33 -59.28 15.94
C HIS A 3 1.26 -58.33 15.19
N ASP A 4 0.67 -57.23 14.73
CA ASP A 4 1.21 -56.19 13.88
C ASP A 4 2.37 -55.40 14.51
N GLN A 5 3.45 -55.33 13.73
CA GLN A 5 4.18 -54.14 13.30
C GLN A 5 4.28 -52.93 14.25
N ASN A 6 5.47 -52.83 14.86
CA ASN A 6 6.36 -51.67 14.88
C ASN A 6 5.89 -50.41 14.10
N SER A 7 5.70 -49.29 14.79
CA SER A 7 6.11 -47.97 14.27
C SER A 7 6.14 -46.92 15.38
N GLU A 8 7.29 -46.85 16.07
CA GLU A 8 7.73 -45.60 16.70
C GLU A 8 7.89 -44.53 15.60
N ASN A 9 7.11 -43.46 15.63
CA ASN A 9 7.43 -42.25 14.88
C ASN A 9 7.12 -40.99 15.67
N LYS A 10 7.98 -40.77 16.66
CA LYS A 10 8.74 -39.52 16.88
C LYS A 10 8.12 -38.24 16.30
N LEU A 11 7.33 -37.60 17.15
CA LEU A 11 7.35 -36.15 17.46
C LEU A 11 8.13 -35.25 16.47
N VAL A 12 7.47 -34.75 15.43
CA VAL A 12 7.95 -33.58 14.69
C VAL A 12 7.23 -32.35 15.23
N ARG A 13 7.87 -31.70 16.20
CA ARG A 13 7.50 -30.36 16.68
C ARG A 13 7.58 -29.40 15.50
N ILE A 14 6.42 -28.93 15.04
CA ILE A 14 6.36 -27.87 14.05
C ILE A 14 6.80 -26.59 14.76
N ASN A 15 8.01 -26.13 14.47
CA ASN A 15 8.51 -24.84 14.95
C ASN A 15 7.62 -23.73 14.38
N MET A 16 6.83 -23.10 15.25
CA MET A 16 6.20 -21.80 15.00
C MET A 16 7.31 -20.80 14.70
N THR A 17 7.54 -20.54 13.42
CA THR A 17 8.31 -19.37 13.00
C THR A 17 7.42 -18.17 13.20
N GLU A 18 7.79 -17.32 14.17
CA GLU A 18 7.19 -16.01 14.39
C GLU A 18 7.25 -15.22 13.08
N THR A 19 6.13 -15.23 12.36
CA THR A 19 5.96 -14.42 11.17
C THR A 19 5.80 -13.00 11.67
N LYS A 20 6.89 -12.22 11.67
CA LYS A 20 6.84 -10.78 11.92
C LYS A 20 5.73 -10.19 11.04
N LYS A 21 4.61 -9.80 11.66
CA LYS A 21 3.52 -9.11 10.96
C LYS A 21 4.11 -7.83 10.39
N LYS A 22 4.41 -7.83 9.10
CA LYS A 22 4.79 -6.64 8.35
C LYS A 22 3.62 -5.67 8.52
N GLN A 23 3.83 -4.57 9.24
CA GLN A 23 2.78 -3.55 9.36
C GLN A 23 2.46 -3.08 7.95
N ILE A 24 1.25 -3.40 7.48
CA ILE A 24 0.80 -3.00 6.15
C ILE A 24 0.49 -1.52 6.27
N LEU A 25 1.41 -0.68 5.79
CA LEU A 25 1.19 0.75 5.68
C LEU A 25 0.01 0.96 4.73
N LYS A 26 -1.09 1.49 5.28
CA LYS A 26 -2.25 1.84 4.49
C LYS A 26 -1.89 3.04 3.59
N PRO A 27 -2.40 3.08 2.36
CA PRO A 27 -2.28 4.28 1.54
C PRO A 27 -2.99 5.45 2.23
N GLU A 28 -2.43 6.64 2.06
CA GLU A 28 -3.02 7.91 2.50
C GLU A 28 -4.30 8.18 1.71
N HIS A 29 -4.24 7.93 0.41
CA HIS A 29 -5.36 8.13 -0.50
C HIS A 29 -5.40 7.05 -1.58
N VAL A 30 -6.60 6.75 -2.09
CA VAL A 30 -6.79 5.81 -3.19
C VAL A 30 -7.77 6.42 -4.19
N VAL A 31 -7.30 6.62 -5.42
CA VAL A 31 -8.12 7.01 -6.58
C VAL A 31 -8.49 5.76 -7.35
N ARG A 32 -9.74 5.63 -7.80
CA ARG A 32 -10.21 4.48 -8.58
C ARG A 32 -11.10 4.89 -9.73
N ASN A 33 -10.73 4.49 -10.95
CA ASN A 33 -11.55 4.61 -12.15
C ASN A 33 -11.67 3.24 -12.84
N GLY A 34 -12.89 2.72 -12.87
CA GLY A 34 -13.18 1.42 -13.48
C GLY A 34 -12.33 0.29 -12.89
N ALA A 35 -11.51 -0.30 -13.76
CA ALA A 35 -10.61 -1.42 -13.43
C ALA A 35 -9.23 -0.97 -12.92
N VAL A 36 -8.98 0.34 -12.80
CA VAL A 36 -7.67 0.90 -12.42
C VAL A 36 -7.80 1.63 -11.09
N ALA A 37 -6.80 1.48 -10.22
CA ALA A 37 -6.70 2.23 -8.98
C ALA A 37 -5.27 2.73 -8.74
N ALA A 38 -5.11 3.99 -8.36
CA ALA A 38 -3.88 4.54 -7.83
C ALA A 38 -3.97 4.55 -6.31
N SER A 39 -3.00 3.94 -5.65
CA SER A 39 -2.79 4.08 -4.22
C SER A 39 -1.66 5.08 -4.00
N ILE A 40 -1.86 6.03 -3.09
CA ILE A 40 -0.94 7.14 -2.81
C ILE A 40 -0.47 6.98 -1.37
N TRP A 41 0.84 7.11 -1.14
CA TRP A 41 1.47 6.99 0.17
C TRP A 41 2.30 8.23 0.46
N LYS A 42 2.16 8.73 1.68
CA LYS A 42 3.11 9.69 2.24
C LYS A 42 4.38 8.95 2.65
N ARG A 43 5.53 9.44 2.21
CA ARG A 43 6.85 8.90 2.52
C ARG A 43 7.79 10.00 2.97
N GLN A 44 8.86 9.59 3.63
CA GLN A 44 9.94 10.48 4.02
C GLN A 44 11.23 9.98 3.38
N ALA A 45 11.96 10.88 2.73
CA ALA A 45 13.27 10.59 2.18
C ALA A 45 14.30 10.42 3.31
N PRO A 46 15.42 9.71 3.08
CA PRO A 46 16.50 9.62 4.08
C PRO A 46 17.04 10.99 4.53
N SER A 47 16.93 12.01 3.69
CA SER A 47 17.28 13.40 3.98
C SER A 47 16.27 14.14 4.88
N GLY A 48 15.12 13.52 5.19
CA GLY A 48 14.09 14.08 6.05
C GLY A 48 12.93 14.76 5.33
N PHE A 49 13.04 15.01 4.02
CA PHE A 49 11.95 15.62 3.24
C PHE A 49 10.78 14.66 3.03
N GLU A 50 9.56 15.14 3.26
CA GLU A 50 8.34 14.39 2.96
C GLU A 50 7.99 14.49 1.47
N TYR A 51 7.47 13.40 0.91
CA TYR A 51 6.97 13.36 -0.47
C TYR A 51 5.83 12.35 -0.57
N PHE A 52 4.99 12.51 -1.59
CA PHE A 52 4.01 11.51 -1.95
C PHE A 52 4.53 10.63 -3.10
N ASP A 53 4.30 9.32 -2.97
CA ASP A 53 4.55 8.32 -4.01
C ASP A 53 3.22 7.63 -4.31
N TYR A 54 3.00 7.22 -5.56
CA TYR A 54 1.80 6.46 -5.92
C TYR A 54 2.13 5.26 -6.80
N SER A 55 1.32 4.22 -6.68
CA SER A 55 1.41 3.01 -7.50
C SER A 55 0.08 2.71 -8.14
N ILE A 56 0.13 2.24 -9.38
CA ILE A 56 -1.05 1.86 -10.14
C ILE A 56 -1.28 0.36 -10.03
N SER A 57 -2.51 0.00 -9.69
CA SER A 57 -3.01 -1.36 -9.68
C SER A 57 -4.18 -1.50 -10.64
N ARG A 58 -4.39 -2.72 -11.15
CA ARG A 58 -5.54 -3.03 -12.00
C ARG A 58 -6.22 -4.31 -11.56
N SER A 59 -7.54 -4.27 -11.47
CA SER A 59 -8.39 -5.43 -11.21
C SER A 59 -9.59 -5.42 -12.13
N TRP A 60 -9.87 -6.56 -12.76
CA TRP A 60 -11.14 -6.74 -13.49
C TRP A 60 -11.94 -7.84 -12.84
N LYS A 61 -13.27 -7.69 -12.87
CA LYS A 61 -14.18 -8.79 -12.60
C LYS A 61 -14.32 -9.63 -13.85
N SER A 62 -13.92 -10.90 -13.76
CA SER A 62 -14.23 -11.86 -14.83
C SER A 62 -15.75 -12.01 -14.92
N LYS A 63 -16.33 -11.67 -16.08
CA LYS A 63 -17.78 -11.78 -16.32
C LYS A 63 -18.29 -13.23 -16.19
N GLY A 64 -17.43 -14.23 -16.41
CA GLY A 64 -17.81 -15.64 -16.36
C GLY A 64 -17.72 -16.29 -14.97
N THR A 65 -16.89 -15.76 -14.06
CA THR A 65 -16.66 -16.40 -12.74
C THR A 65 -16.95 -15.48 -11.56
N GLY A 66 -17.26 -14.20 -11.79
CA GLY A 66 -17.48 -13.21 -10.74
C GLY A 66 -16.23 -12.88 -9.90
N ARG A 67 -15.09 -13.54 -10.16
CA ARG A 67 -13.84 -13.34 -9.42
C ARG A 67 -13.13 -12.09 -9.92
N GLU A 68 -12.65 -11.31 -8.97
CA GLU A 68 -11.68 -10.24 -9.23
C GLU A 68 -10.32 -10.87 -9.52
N ALA A 69 -9.80 -10.60 -10.71
CA ALA A 69 -8.45 -10.98 -11.09
C ALA A 69 -7.60 -9.72 -11.26
N TYR A 70 -6.39 -9.77 -10.73
CA TYR A 70 -5.38 -8.75 -10.91
C TYR A 70 -4.52 -9.10 -12.12
N SER A 71 -4.14 -8.10 -12.92
CA SER A 71 -3.16 -8.35 -13.98
C SER A 71 -2.32 -7.13 -14.31
N PRO A 72 -1.04 -7.37 -14.63
CA PRO A 72 -0.15 -6.36 -15.14
C PRO A 72 -0.36 -6.07 -16.64
N ASN A 73 -1.24 -6.77 -17.35
CA ASN A 73 -1.41 -6.60 -18.80
C ASN A 73 -2.23 -5.35 -19.15
N PHE A 74 -1.80 -4.61 -20.17
CA PHE A 74 -2.52 -3.47 -20.70
C PHE A 74 -3.58 -3.91 -21.73
N PHE A 75 -4.80 -3.43 -21.59
CA PHE A 75 -5.87 -3.59 -22.57
C PHE A 75 -6.28 -2.20 -23.06
N ALA A 76 -6.42 -2.02 -24.37
CA ALA A 76 -6.74 -0.72 -24.98
C ALA A 76 -8.00 -0.06 -24.38
N ARG A 77 -9.01 -0.86 -24.01
CA ARG A 77 -10.24 -0.37 -23.36
C ARG A 77 -10.03 0.32 -22.01
N CYS A 78 -8.88 0.12 -21.37
CA CYS A 78 -8.56 0.72 -20.06
C CYS A 78 -7.65 1.95 -20.21
N LYS A 79 -7.44 2.45 -21.44
CA LYS A 79 -6.60 3.62 -21.69
C LYS A 79 -7.13 4.83 -20.92
N ASP A 80 -8.40 5.14 -21.08
CA ASP A 80 -8.99 6.33 -20.49
C ASP A 80 -9.08 6.20 -18.96
N ASP A 81 -9.48 5.03 -18.45
CA ASP A 81 -9.44 4.73 -17.00
C ASP A 81 -8.05 4.95 -16.40
N LEU A 82 -6.98 4.55 -17.11
CA LEU A 82 -5.60 4.72 -16.67
C LEU A 82 -5.21 6.21 -16.64
N LEU A 83 -5.47 6.93 -17.72
CA LEU A 83 -5.14 8.35 -17.81
C LEU A 83 -5.86 9.17 -16.74
N ASN A 84 -7.18 8.97 -16.61
CA ASN A 84 -8.00 9.65 -15.61
C ASN A 84 -7.54 9.33 -14.18
N THR A 85 -7.08 8.09 -13.93
CA THR A 85 -6.57 7.70 -12.60
C THR A 85 -5.24 8.37 -12.30
N ILE A 86 -4.35 8.48 -13.28
CA ILE A 86 -3.07 9.17 -13.10
C ILE A 86 -3.32 10.66 -12.87
N GLU A 87 -4.14 11.30 -13.70
CA GLU A 87 -4.46 12.73 -13.62
C GLU A 87 -5.09 13.08 -12.25
N ALA A 88 -6.08 12.32 -11.81
CA ALA A 88 -6.69 12.55 -10.50
C ALA A 88 -5.73 12.28 -9.33
N ALA A 89 -4.82 11.30 -9.45
CA ALA A 89 -3.81 11.06 -8.42
C ALA A 89 -2.78 12.19 -8.35
N THR A 90 -2.32 12.71 -9.50
CA THR A 90 -1.39 13.83 -9.54
C THR A 90 -2.04 15.11 -9.04
N GLN A 91 -3.28 15.40 -9.45
CA GLN A 91 -4.01 16.55 -8.96
C GLN A 91 -4.16 16.52 -7.43
N TRP A 92 -4.51 15.37 -6.86
CA TRP A 92 -4.60 15.24 -5.41
C TRP A 92 -3.26 15.52 -4.71
N ILE A 93 -2.14 15.05 -5.27
CA ILE A 93 -0.80 15.30 -4.70
C ILE A 93 -0.44 16.79 -4.75
N ASP A 94 -0.77 17.47 -5.86
CA ASP A 94 -0.54 18.90 -6.01
C ASP A 94 -1.36 19.69 -4.98
N GLU A 95 -2.64 19.36 -4.81
CA GLU A 95 -3.52 19.95 -3.80
C GLU A 95 -3.00 19.75 -2.37
N GLN A 96 -2.36 18.62 -2.06
CA GLN A 96 -1.74 18.40 -0.74
C GLN A 96 -0.41 19.15 -0.56
N SER A 97 0.27 19.50 -1.65
CA SER A 97 1.55 20.20 -1.62
C SER A 97 1.38 21.72 -1.47
N ASP A 98 0.25 22.25 -1.91
CA ASP A 98 -0.14 23.66 -1.76
C ASP A 98 -0.74 23.98 -0.38
N GLU A 99 -1.10 22.96 0.43
CA GLU A 99 -1.46 23.16 1.84
C GLU A 99 -0.19 23.57 2.63
N PRO A 100 -0.15 24.76 3.25
CA PRO A 100 1.01 25.19 4.01
C PRO A 100 1.26 24.22 5.16
N SER A 101 2.40 23.54 5.09
CA SER A 101 2.91 22.59 6.07
C SER A 101 2.72 23.12 7.50
N LYS A 102 1.82 22.52 8.28
CA LYS A 102 1.57 22.81 9.70
C LYS A 102 2.73 22.40 10.64
N VAL A 103 3.97 22.45 10.15
CA VAL A 103 5.15 21.91 10.86
C VAL A 103 6.01 23.01 11.49
N ASP A 104 5.79 24.29 11.16
CA ASP A 104 6.63 25.39 11.69
C ASP A 104 6.06 26.09 12.94
N ALA A 105 4.87 25.72 13.42
CA ALA A 105 4.20 26.45 14.50
C ALA A 105 4.54 25.99 15.93
N LYS A 106 5.40 24.98 16.14
CA LYS A 106 5.74 24.48 17.50
C LYS A 106 7.20 24.66 17.93
N SER A 107 8.06 25.21 17.08
CA SER A 107 9.49 25.38 17.40
C SER A 107 9.86 26.80 17.83
N ALA A 108 8.94 27.77 17.72
CA ALA A 108 9.23 29.18 17.95
C ALA A 108 8.98 29.68 19.39
N GLU A 109 8.26 28.94 20.25
CA GLU A 109 7.91 29.39 21.61
C GLU A 109 8.90 29.00 22.71
N ALA A 110 10.03 28.35 22.39
CA ALA A 110 10.99 27.90 23.41
C ALA A 110 12.15 28.86 23.70
N ASN A 111 12.29 30.00 23.00
CA ASN A 111 13.47 30.88 23.12
C ASN A 111 13.15 32.36 23.46
N HIS A 112 12.08 32.63 24.20
CA HIS A 112 11.84 33.97 24.75
C HIS A 112 11.56 33.95 26.27
N GLN A 113 12.42 33.26 27.02
CA GLN A 113 12.54 33.46 28.46
C GLN A 113 13.98 33.15 28.89
N LEU A 114 14.89 34.06 28.61
CA LEU A 114 16.18 34.21 29.30
C LEU A 114 16.86 35.48 28.77
N TYR A 115 16.32 36.64 29.17
CA TYR A 115 17.07 37.87 29.46
C TYR A 115 16.24 38.72 30.41
#